data_AF-A0A848U905-F1
#
_entry.id   AF-A0A848U905-F1
#
_cell.length_a   1.000
_cell.length_b   1.000
_cell.length_c   1.000
_cell.angle_alpha   90.00
_cell.angle_beta   90.00
_cell.angle_gamma   90.00
#
_symmetry.space_group_name_H-M   'P 1'
#
loop_
_entity.id
_entity.type
_entity.pdbx_description
1 polymer ?
#
loop_
_entity_poly.entity_id
_entity_poly.type
_entity_poly.pdbx_seq_one_letter_code
_entity_poly.pdbx_strand_id
1 'polypeptide(L)'
;MGLFGKKDKAGDGKVHVKGMMADPAAFGGPSSASVDENDPIWDAIDGVGLDQYATITKGAADQGITDEAGLLAYAESQGVGQAAFQSAMSGWNDRMKQSMAVGQRFNAVYMGKS
;
A
#
# COMPACT_ATOMS: atom_id res chain seq x y z
N MET A 1 38.26 -29.03 -10.52
CA MET A 1 37.31 -29.36 -9.44
C MET A 1 36.40 -28.16 -9.27
N GLY A 2 35.19 -28.25 -9.83
CA GLY A 2 34.22 -27.15 -9.80
C GLY A 2 33.43 -27.15 -8.51
N LEU A 3 33.12 -25.97 -7.98
CA LEU A 3 32.08 -25.78 -6.96
C LEU A 3 31.41 -24.43 -7.21
N PHE A 4 30.40 -24.46 -8.08
CA PHE A 4 29.30 -23.50 -8.08
C PHE A 4 28.55 -23.65 -6.74
N GLY A 5 28.32 -22.52 -6.07
CA GLY A 5 27.47 -22.43 -4.89
C GLY A 5 26.71 -21.11 -4.93
N LYS A 6 25.90 -20.95 -5.97
CA LYS A 6 24.86 -19.93 -6.07
C LYS A 6 23.92 -20.13 -4.89
N LYS A 7 23.97 -19.22 -3.92
CA LYS A 7 22.91 -19.07 -2.92
C LYS A 7 22.08 -17.88 -3.37
N ASP A 8 21.04 -18.20 -4.11
CA ASP A 8 19.88 -17.34 -4.32
C ASP A 8 19.45 -16.85 -2.93
N LYS A 9 19.78 -15.60 -2.62
CA LYS A 9 19.06 -14.89 -1.55
C LYS A 9 17.69 -14.61 -2.14
N ALA A 10 16.77 -15.51 -1.84
CA ALA A 10 15.35 -15.22 -1.81
C ALA A 10 15.20 -13.78 -1.26
N GLY A 11 14.57 -12.91 -2.05
CA GLY A 11 14.17 -11.60 -1.56
C GLY A 11 13.40 -11.84 -0.27
N ASP A 12 13.95 -11.34 0.83
CA ASP A 12 13.34 -11.44 2.15
C ASP A 12 11.95 -10.84 2.00
N GLY A 13 10.92 -11.68 2.13
CA GLY A 13 9.52 -11.39 1.78
C GLY A 13 8.87 -10.37 2.69
N LYS A 14 9.51 -9.21 2.77
CA LYS A 14 9.19 -8.09 3.64
C LYS A 14 9.32 -6.82 2.83
N VAL A 15 8.33 -5.93 2.96
CA VAL A 15 8.41 -4.60 2.38
C VAL A 15 9.34 -3.77 3.25
N HIS A 16 10.51 -3.43 2.71
CA HIS A 16 11.56 -2.71 3.43
C HIS A 16 11.44 -1.20 3.23
N VAL A 17 11.39 -0.44 4.32
CA VAL A 17 11.47 1.03 4.28
C VAL A 17 12.92 1.44 4.03
N LYS A 18 13.24 1.78 2.77
CA LYS A 18 14.60 2.18 2.37
C LYS A 18 14.94 3.58 2.91
N GLY A 19 15.85 3.66 3.89
CA GLY A 19 16.62 4.89 4.17
C GLY A 19 16.40 5.60 5.52
N MET A 20 15.73 5.01 6.51
CA MET A 20 15.58 5.60 7.84
C MET A 20 16.52 4.93 8.86
N MET A 21 17.39 5.71 9.52
CA MET A 21 18.40 5.23 10.47
C MET A 21 17.83 4.90 11.86
N ALA A 22 16.66 5.48 12.19
CA ALA A 22 15.97 5.35 13.47
C ALA A 22 14.46 5.23 13.24
N ASP A 23 13.80 4.34 13.98
CA ASP A 23 12.37 4.12 13.80
C ASP A 23 11.55 5.31 14.33
N PRO A 24 10.75 5.99 13.48
CA PRO A 24 9.99 7.18 13.90
C PRO A 24 8.94 6.85 14.97
N ALA A 25 8.49 5.60 15.10
CA ALA A 25 7.51 5.21 16.12
C ALA A 25 8.02 5.39 17.55
N ALA A 26 9.35 5.35 17.75
CA ALA A 26 9.96 5.67 19.04
C ALA A 26 9.74 7.14 19.47
N PHE A 27 9.35 8.02 18.53
CA PHE A 27 9.10 9.44 18.74
C PHE A 27 7.67 9.85 18.34
N GLY A 28 6.75 8.88 18.18
CA GLY A 28 5.33 9.13 17.87
C GLY A 28 5.00 9.29 16.37
N GLY A 29 5.92 8.91 15.48
CA GLY A 29 5.69 8.84 14.02
C GLY A 29 5.26 7.45 13.52
N PRO A 30 4.98 7.30 12.22
CA PRO A 30 4.69 6.01 11.61
C PRO A 30 5.91 5.07 11.71
N SER A 31 5.67 3.79 11.97
CA SER A 31 6.73 2.79 12.03
C SER A 31 7.44 2.65 10.68
N SER A 32 8.77 2.61 10.72
CA SER A 32 9.63 2.30 9.56
C SER A 32 10.08 0.84 9.52
N ALA A 33 9.66 0.04 10.50
CA ALA A 33 9.93 -1.39 10.53
C ALA A 33 9.49 -2.08 9.23
N SER A 34 10.32 -3.02 8.77
CA SER A 34 9.95 -3.89 7.65
C SER A 34 8.73 -4.72 8.02
N VAL A 35 7.75 -4.76 7.12
CA VAL A 35 6.50 -5.50 7.29
C VAL A 35 6.57 -6.78 6.49
N ASP A 36 6.17 -7.92 7.09
CA ASP A 36 6.10 -9.21 6.38
C ASP A 36 5.05 -9.18 5.27
N GLU A 37 5.28 -9.84 4.14
CA GLU A 37 4.31 -9.91 3.03
C GLU A 37 3.00 -10.60 3.43
N ASN A 38 3.02 -11.48 4.43
CA ASN A 38 1.82 -12.17 4.94
C ASN A 38 1.20 -11.48 6.15
N ASP A 39 1.66 -10.27 6.49
CA ASP A 39 1.14 -9.52 7.62
C ASP A 39 -0.32 -9.08 7.34
N PRO A 40 -1.24 -9.22 8.31
CA PRO A 40 -2.65 -8.81 8.14
C PRO A 40 -2.82 -7.31 7.85
N ILE A 41 -1.78 -6.49 8.02
CA ILE A 41 -1.76 -5.11 7.52
C ILE A 41 -1.95 -5.03 6.00
N TRP A 42 -1.73 -6.12 5.25
CA TRP A 42 -2.00 -6.21 3.81
C TRP A 42 -3.38 -6.79 3.48
N ASP A 43 -4.16 -7.24 4.47
CA ASP A 43 -5.48 -7.82 4.21
C ASP A 43 -6.41 -6.80 3.56
N ALA A 44 -7.22 -7.26 2.61
CA ALA A 44 -8.20 -6.41 1.96
C ALA A 44 -9.20 -5.82 2.97
N ILE A 45 -9.57 -4.56 2.77
CA ILE A 45 -10.53 -3.86 3.62
C ILE A 45 -11.86 -3.83 2.89
N ASP A 46 -12.87 -4.49 3.43
CA ASP A 46 -14.16 -4.74 2.74
C ASP A 46 -13.98 -5.30 1.31
N GLY A 47 -12.99 -6.19 1.14
CA GLY A 47 -12.67 -6.80 -0.15
C GLY A 47 -11.83 -5.92 -1.09
N VAL A 48 -11.45 -4.71 -0.68
CA VAL A 48 -10.59 -3.81 -1.46
C VAL A 48 -9.14 -3.94 -1.00
N GLY A 49 -8.30 -4.51 -1.86
CA GLY A 49 -6.86 -4.60 -1.65
C GLY A 49 -6.13 -3.26 -1.86
N LEU A 50 -4.90 -3.15 -1.35
CA LEU A 50 -4.10 -1.92 -1.45
C LEU A 50 -3.81 -1.53 -2.90
N ASP A 51 -3.41 -2.50 -3.73
CA ASP A 51 -3.09 -2.27 -5.15
C ASP A 51 -4.34 -1.82 -5.93
N GLN A 52 -5.50 -2.41 -5.65
CA GLN A 52 -6.78 -2.00 -6.25
C GLN A 52 -7.16 -0.58 -5.82
N TYR A 53 -7.05 -0.28 -4.53
CA TYR A 53 -7.28 1.05 -3.98
C TYR A 53 -6.37 2.11 -4.62
N ALA A 54 -5.06 1.83 -4.74
CA ALA A 54 -4.09 2.71 -5.38
C ALA A 54 -4.37 2.91 -6.87
N THR A 55 -4.81 1.88 -7.58
CA THR A 55 -5.16 1.96 -9.01
C THR A 55 -6.39 2.83 -9.23
N ILE A 56 -7.43 2.65 -8.41
CA ILE A 56 -8.68 3.42 -8.51
C ILE A 56 -8.42 4.90 -8.18
N THR A 57 -7.70 5.17 -7.09
CA THR A 57 -7.35 6.55 -6.69
C THR A 57 -6.48 7.26 -7.75
N LYS A 58 -5.50 6.55 -8.33
CA LYS A 58 -4.71 7.07 -9.46
C LYS A 58 -5.60 7.39 -10.67
N GLY A 59 -6.44 6.44 -11.09
CA GLY A 59 -7.33 6.63 -12.24
C GLY A 59 -8.30 7.80 -12.06
N ALA A 60 -8.83 7.98 -10.85
CA ALA A 60 -9.65 9.13 -10.50
C ALA A 60 -8.85 10.45 -10.59
N ALA A 61 -7.64 10.47 -10.03
CA ALA A 61 -6.76 11.64 -10.08
C ALA A 61 -6.35 12.02 -11.52
N ASP A 62 -6.08 11.03 -12.37
CA ASP A 62 -5.78 11.23 -13.80
C ASP A 62 -6.98 11.84 -14.56
N GLN A 63 -8.21 11.63 -14.07
CA GLN A 63 -9.43 12.26 -14.58
C GLN A 63 -9.75 13.62 -13.92
N GLY A 64 -8.91 14.09 -13.00
CA GLY A 64 -9.13 15.33 -12.25
C GLY A 64 -10.17 15.21 -11.13
N ILE A 65 -10.54 13.99 -10.75
CA ILE A 65 -11.47 13.72 -9.65
C ILE A 65 -10.67 13.74 -8.35
N THR A 66 -10.96 14.73 -7.51
CA THR A 66 -10.24 14.93 -6.22
C THR A 66 -11.17 15.00 -5.01
N ASP A 67 -12.48 15.01 -5.23
CA ASP A 67 -13.48 15.01 -4.17
C ASP A 67 -13.95 13.58 -3.82
N GLU A 68 -14.34 13.39 -2.56
CA GLU A 68 -14.73 12.07 -2.04
C GLU A 68 -15.92 11.47 -2.82
N ALA A 69 -16.93 12.28 -3.14
CA ALA A 69 -18.11 11.80 -3.86
C ALA A 69 -17.76 11.31 -5.27
N GLY A 70 -16.92 12.05 -6.00
CA GLY A 70 -16.40 11.66 -7.30
C GLY A 70 -15.55 10.40 -7.24
N LEU A 71 -14.70 10.26 -6.22
CA LEU A 71 -13.90 9.05 -6.00
C LEU A 71 -14.76 7.81 -5.75
N LEU A 72 -15.82 7.94 -4.95
CA LEU A 72 -16.77 6.86 -4.68
C LEU A 72 -17.54 6.47 -5.95
N ALA A 73 -18.02 7.44 -6.72
CA ALA A 73 -18.69 7.19 -7.99
C ALA A 73 -17.75 6.52 -9.02
N TYR A 74 -16.48 6.95 -9.05
CA TYR A 74 -15.47 6.33 -9.90
C TYR A 74 -15.18 4.89 -9.47
N ALA A 75 -15.04 4.62 -8.17
CA ALA A 75 -14.86 3.27 -7.64
C ALA A 75 -16.03 2.34 -7.98
N GLU A 76 -17.26 2.84 -7.90
CA GLU A 76 -18.45 2.10 -8.30
C GLU A 76 -18.44 1.77 -9.80
N SER A 77 -18.01 2.71 -10.65
CA SER A 77 -17.78 2.45 -12.07
C SER A 77 -16.70 1.40 -12.34
N GLN A 78 -15.79 1.16 -11.40
CA GLN A 78 -14.78 0.08 -11.45
C GLN A 78 -15.29 -1.24 -10.84
N GLY A 79 -16.55 -1.30 -10.42
CA GLY A 79 -17.17 -2.47 -9.79
C GLY A 79 -16.91 -2.60 -8.29
N VAL A 80 -16.34 -1.57 -7.64
CA VAL A 80 -16.16 -1.53 -6.19
C VAL A 80 -17.29 -0.72 -5.57
N GLY A 81 -18.11 -1.35 -4.73
CA GLY A 81 -19.22 -0.67 -4.07
C GLY A 81 -18.75 0.55 -3.27
N GLN A 82 -19.51 1.64 -3.31
CA GLN A 82 -19.15 2.90 -2.64
C GLN A 82 -18.85 2.70 -1.15
N ALA A 83 -19.70 1.94 -0.43
CA ALA A 83 -19.50 1.66 1.00
C ALA A 83 -18.19 0.91 1.27
N ALA A 84 -17.87 -0.11 0.46
CA ALA A 84 -16.61 -0.86 0.58
C ALA A 84 -15.40 0.03 0.28
N PHE A 85 -15.49 0.89 -0.74
CA PHE A 85 -14.42 1.83 -1.06
C PHE A 85 -14.22 2.89 0.03
N GLN A 86 -15.30 3.39 0.63
CA GLN A 86 -15.23 4.34 1.74
C GLN A 86 -14.54 3.72 2.97
N SER A 87 -14.90 2.49 3.34
CA SER A 87 -14.20 1.73 4.38
C SER A 87 -12.72 1.54 4.04
N ALA A 88 -12.41 1.20 2.79
CA ALA A 88 -11.05 1.03 2.31
C ALA A 88 -10.24 2.32 2.39
N MET A 89 -10.81 3.47 2.01
CA MET A 89 -10.16 4.78 2.17
C MET A 89 -9.75 5.04 3.61
N SER A 90 -10.69 4.86 4.56
CA SER A 90 -10.41 5.05 5.99
C SER A 90 -9.33 4.07 6.48
N GLY A 91 -9.52 2.78 6.21
CA GLY A 91 -8.64 1.75 6.75
C GLY A 91 -7.24 1.77 6.15
N TRP A 92 -7.10 2.03 4.84
CA TRP A 92 -5.78 2.17 4.21
C TRP A 92 -5.07 3.45 4.68
N ASN A 93 -5.80 4.57 4.87
CA ASN A 93 -5.21 5.78 5.44
C ASN A 93 -4.70 5.55 6.87
N ASP A 94 -5.43 4.83 7.70
CA ASP A 94 -5.00 4.52 9.07
C ASP A 94 -3.78 3.59 9.07
N ARG A 95 -3.75 2.58 8.20
CA ARG A 95 -2.57 1.70 8.03
C ARG A 95 -1.35 2.46 7.50
N MET A 96 -1.52 3.42 6.59
CA MET A 96 -0.42 4.28 6.13
C MET A 96 0.12 5.21 7.23
N LYS A 97 -0.74 5.70 8.14
CA LYS A 97 -0.31 6.46 9.32
C LYS A 97 0.43 5.61 10.34
N GLN A 98 0.18 4.30 10.36
CA GLN A 98 0.82 3.36 11.28
C GLN A 98 2.12 2.77 10.71
N SER A 99 2.20 2.59 9.39
CA SER A 99 3.31 1.92 8.71
C SER A 99 3.71 2.64 7.43
N MET A 100 4.97 3.07 7.40
CA MET A 100 5.60 3.66 6.21
C MET A 100 5.68 2.65 5.05
N ALA A 101 5.76 1.36 5.32
CA ALA A 101 5.82 0.33 4.28
C ALA A 101 4.52 0.29 3.44
N VAL A 102 3.37 0.48 4.09
CA VAL A 102 2.06 0.55 3.41
C VAL A 102 2.01 1.77 2.48
N GLY A 103 2.44 2.93 2.99
CA GLY A 103 2.51 4.16 2.19
C GLY A 103 3.49 4.05 1.00
N GLN A 104 4.63 3.39 1.19
CA GLN A 104 5.57 3.14 0.09
C GLN A 104 5.01 2.24 -1.00
N ARG A 105 4.30 1.16 -0.62
CA ARG A 105 3.66 0.27 -1.60
C ARG A 105 2.53 0.96 -2.34
N PHE A 106 1.67 1.71 -1.63
CA PHE A 106 0.67 2.58 -2.23
C PHE A 106 1.32 3.50 -3.27
N ASN A 107 2.38 4.20 -2.88
CA ASN A 107 3.05 5.17 -3.73
C ASN A 107 3.73 4.53 -4.96
N ALA A 108 4.26 3.29 -4.82
CA ALA A 108 4.81 2.55 -5.96
C ALA A 108 3.75 2.30 -7.03
N VAL A 109 2.57 1.82 -6.62
CA VAL A 109 1.43 1.59 -7.53
C VAL A 109 0.91 2.91 -8.10
N TYR A 110 0.70 3.91 -7.24
CA TYR A 110 0.17 5.23 -7.62
C TYR A 110 1.08 5.95 -8.63
N MET A 111 2.41 5.90 -8.44
CA MET A 111 3.38 6.48 -9.37
C MET A 111 3.61 5.63 -10.62
N GLY A 112 3.04 4.41 -10.71
CA GLY A 112 3.30 3.47 -11.81
C GLY A 112 4.75 2.96 -11.83
N LYS A 113 5.38 2.85 -10.66
CA LYS A 113 6.75 2.34 -10.49
C LYS A 113 6.81 0.84 -10.16
N SER A 114 5.70 0.12 -10.31
CA SER A 114 5.58 -1.32 -10.06
C SER A 114 6.19 -2.16 -11.16
#